data_AF-A0A5E4R4G3-F1
#
_entry.id   AF-A0A5E4R4G3-F1
#
_cell.length_a   1.000
_cell.length_b   1.000
_cell.length_c   1.000
_cell.angle_alpha   90.00
_cell.angle_beta   90.00
_cell.angle_gamma   90.00
#
_symmetry.space_group_name_H-M   'P 1'
#
loop_
_entity.id
_entity.type
_entity.pdbx_description
1 polymer ?
#
loop_
_entity_poly.entity_id
_entity_poly.type
_entity_poly.pdbx_seq_one_letter_code
_entity_poly.pdbx_strand_id
1 'polypeptide(L)'
;MHLLLRSYDPESGSVSLDGKDIKKALSLKRSRAQFGLVQQEPVMFERTIRENIAYGDNTRDVPVDEIIDAATKANVHSFISSLPSGYETVLEAGSAALSGGQKQRTVQQALETASTGRSTVIIAHRLATVRHAHVICVIDRGKYNIFLAKQK
;
A
#
# COMPACT_ATOMS: atom_id res chain seq x y z
N MET A 1 -7.40 -9.25 3.52
CA MET A 1 -6.95 -7.94 4.06
C MET A 1 -7.88 -7.37 5.13
N HIS A 2 -9.21 -7.41 4.95
CA HIS A 2 -10.15 -6.75 5.89
C HIS A 2 -10.02 -7.16 7.37
N LEU A 3 -9.68 -8.42 7.67
CA LEU A 3 -9.43 -8.85 9.06
C LEU A 3 -8.13 -8.27 9.64
N LEU A 4 -7.05 -8.20 8.85
CA LEU A 4 -5.77 -7.60 9.28
C LEU A 4 -5.92 -6.10 9.58
N LEU A 5 -6.68 -5.38 8.75
CA LEU A 5 -6.97 -3.96 8.94
C LEU A 5 -8.08 -3.70 9.99
N ARG A 6 -8.63 -4.77 10.57
CA ARG A 6 -9.76 -4.75 11.52
C ARG A 6 -10.93 -3.92 10.99
N SER A 7 -11.27 -4.12 9.72
CA SER A 7 -12.56 -3.69 9.17
C SER A 7 -13.68 -4.59 9.67
N TYR A 8 -13.36 -5.86 9.96
CA TYR A 8 -14.22 -6.84 10.61
C TYR A 8 -13.40 -7.63 11.62
N ASP A 9 -14.07 -8.20 12.62
CA ASP A 9 -13.49 -9.19 13.52
C ASP A 9 -13.92 -10.60 13.08
N PRO A 10 -13.07 -11.63 13.25
CA PRO A 10 -13.47 -13.00 12.99
C PRO A 10 -14.52 -13.47 14.02
N GLU A 11 -15.46 -14.31 13.57
CA GLU A 11 -16.46 -14.93 14.47
C GLU A 11 -15.82 -15.98 15.39
N SER A 12 -14.81 -16.69 14.89
CA SER A 12 -14.02 -17.66 15.65
C SER A 12 -12.53 -17.56 15.30
N GLY A 13 -11.65 -17.95 16.23
CA GLY A 13 -10.20 -17.80 16.10
C GLY A 13 -9.70 -16.39 16.47
N SER A 14 -8.46 -16.07 16.09
CA SER A 14 -7.85 -14.77 16.34
C SER A 14 -6.87 -14.36 15.24
N VAL A 15 -6.61 -13.06 15.15
CA VAL A 15 -5.56 -12.49 14.29
C VAL A 15 -4.50 -11.89 15.21
N SER A 16 -3.24 -12.24 14.99
CA SER A 16 -2.12 -11.76 15.81
C SER A 16 -1.07 -11.03 14.97
N LEU A 17 -0.41 -10.06 15.61
CA LEU A 17 0.77 -9.36 15.12
C LEU A 17 1.83 -9.46 16.20
N ASP A 18 3.05 -9.87 15.85
CA ASP A 18 4.15 -10.13 16.79
C ASP A 18 3.75 -11.06 17.95
N GLY A 19 2.95 -12.08 17.64
CA GLY A 19 2.45 -13.06 18.61
C GLY A 19 1.35 -12.54 19.55
N LYS A 20 0.93 -11.27 19.42
CA LYS A 20 -0.12 -10.66 20.25
C LYS A 20 -1.41 -10.50 19.45
N ASP A 21 -2.53 -10.88 20.05
CA ASP A 21 -3.86 -10.67 19.46
C ASP A 21 -4.10 -9.17 19.21
N ILE A 22 -4.36 -8.80 17.94
CA ILE A 22 -4.47 -7.39 17.53
C ILE A 22 -5.69 -6.68 18.12
N LYS A 23 -6.75 -7.43 18.45
CA LYS A 23 -7.98 -6.90 19.03
C LYS A 23 -7.78 -6.59 20.51
N LYS A 24 -7.04 -7.44 21.22
CA LYS A 24 -6.76 -7.29 22.65
C LYS A 24 -5.60 -6.34 22.95
N ALA A 25 -4.55 -6.36 22.13
CA ALA A 25 -3.30 -5.65 22.42
C ALA A 25 -3.27 -4.20 21.91
N LEU A 26 -4.04 -3.87 20.88
CA LEU A 26 -3.95 -2.57 20.19
C LEU A 26 -5.31 -1.90 20.03
N SER A 27 -5.33 -0.57 20.17
CA SER A 27 -6.46 0.23 19.70
C SER A 27 -6.53 0.19 18.17
N LEU A 28 -7.71 0.44 17.60
CA LEU A 28 -7.90 0.41 16.15
C LEU A 28 -6.96 1.39 15.42
N LYS A 29 -6.77 2.60 15.99
CA LYS A 29 -5.83 3.61 15.47
C LYS A 29 -4.40 3.09 15.46
N ARG A 30 -3.91 2.53 16.57
CA ARG A 30 -2.54 1.99 16.67
C ARG A 30 -2.36 0.78 15.75
N SER A 31 -3.36 -0.09 15.65
CA SER A 31 -3.33 -1.22 14.74
C SER A 31 -3.14 -0.74 13.30
N ARG A 32 -3.94 0.22 12.83
CA ARG A 32 -3.88 0.72 11.44
C ARG A 32 -2.60 1.51 11.13
N ALA A 33 -2.01 2.19 12.12
CA ALA A 33 -0.73 2.88 11.96
C ALA A 33 0.43 1.94 11.60
N GLN A 34 0.31 0.63 11.91
CA GLN A 34 1.34 -0.35 11.55
C GLN A 34 1.25 -0.85 10.10
N PHE A 35 0.21 -0.46 9.35
CA PHE A 35 -0.04 -0.98 8.00
C PHE A 35 -0.03 0.13 6.95
N GLY A 36 0.73 -0.09 5.87
CA GLY A 36 0.52 0.60 4.60
C GLY A 36 -0.40 -0.25 3.70
N LEU A 37 -1.44 0.36 3.14
CA LEU A 37 -2.38 -0.30 2.22
C LEU A 37 -2.31 0.35 0.84
N VAL A 38 -2.16 -0.48 -0.19
CA VAL A 38 -2.34 -0.07 -1.59
C VAL A 38 -3.50 -0.86 -2.17
N GLN A 39 -4.48 -0.14 -2.73
CA GLN A 39 -5.66 -0.73 -3.35
C GLN A 39 -5.42 -0.94 -4.85
N GLN A 40 -6.16 -1.89 -5.45
CA GLN A 40 -6.10 -2.13 -6.90
C GLN A 40 -6.49 -0.89 -7.70
N GLU A 41 -7.50 -0.17 -7.23
CA GLU A 41 -7.90 1.15 -7.73
C GLU A 41 -7.67 2.16 -6.61
N PRO A 42 -6.58 2.95 -6.66
CA PRO A 42 -6.30 3.93 -5.61
C PRO A 42 -7.32 5.07 -5.68
N VAL A 43 -7.92 5.38 -4.54
CA VAL A 43 -8.75 6.57 -4.36
C VAL A 43 -7.83 7.77 -4.10
N MET A 44 -8.01 8.83 -4.87
CA MET A 44 -7.35 10.12 -4.66
C MET A 44 -8.41 11.13 -4.22
N PHE A 45 -8.03 12.01 -3.29
CA PHE A 45 -8.87 13.13 -2.87
C PHE A 45 -8.74 14.30 -3.85
N GLU A 46 -9.81 15.08 -3.97
CA GLU A 46 -9.84 16.33 -4.74
C GLU A 46 -9.01 17.43 -4.09
N ARG A 47 -7.69 17.27 -4.15
CA ARG A 47 -6.68 18.04 -3.43
C ARG A 47 -5.37 18.05 -4.23
N THR A 48 -4.39 18.82 -3.77
CA THR A 48 -3.05 18.79 -4.36
C THR A 48 -2.41 17.41 -4.21
N ILE A 49 -1.45 17.08 -5.08
CA ILE A 49 -0.60 15.88 -4.94
C ILE A 49 0.10 15.89 -3.58
N ARG A 50 0.59 17.06 -3.15
CA ARG A 50 1.21 17.27 -1.83
C ARG A 50 0.31 16.81 -0.69
N GLU A 51 -0.95 17.25 -0.68
CA GLU A 51 -1.91 16.89 0.36
C GLU A 51 -2.29 15.40 0.34
N ASN A 52 -2.42 14.81 -0.85
CA ASN A 52 -2.69 13.37 -0.98
C ASN A 52 -1.55 12.51 -0.41
N ILE A 53 -0.29 12.91 -0.62
CA ILE A 53 0.87 12.21 -0.04
C ILE A 53 0.94 12.44 1.47
N ALA A 54 0.77 13.69 1.92
CA ALA A 54 0.79 14.04 3.35
C ALA A 54 -0.28 13.30 4.15
N TYR A 55 -1.43 12.99 3.52
CA TYR A 55 -2.51 12.21 4.13
C TYR A 55 -2.09 10.81 4.61
N GLY A 56 -0.92 10.29 4.17
CA GLY A 56 -0.34 9.07 4.71
C GLY A 56 -0.02 9.14 6.21
N ASP A 57 0.25 10.34 6.75
CA ASP A 57 0.46 10.58 8.18
C ASP A 57 -0.41 11.76 8.67
N ASN A 58 -1.64 11.44 9.06
CA ASN A 58 -2.60 12.42 9.59
C ASN A 58 -2.37 12.77 11.07
N THR A 59 -1.20 12.46 11.63
CA THR A 59 -0.89 12.75 13.05
C THR A 59 -0.10 14.03 13.27
N ARG A 60 0.43 14.62 12.20
CA ARG A 60 1.27 15.82 12.20
C ARG A 60 1.20 16.51 10.84
N ASP A 61 1.72 17.73 10.79
CA ASP A 61 2.03 18.39 9.53
C ASP A 61 3.30 17.76 8.93
N VAL A 62 3.19 17.23 7.71
CA VAL A 62 4.30 16.55 7.02
C VAL A 62 5.15 17.58 6.28
N PRO A 63 6.47 17.70 6.59
CA PRO A 63 7.35 18.62 5.88
C PRO A 63 7.46 18.30 4.39
N VAL A 64 7.64 19.34 3.57
CA VAL A 64 7.73 19.19 2.10
C VAL A 64 8.86 18.27 1.69
N ASP A 65 10.01 18.31 2.37
CA ASP A 65 11.15 17.44 2.06
C ASP A 65 10.82 15.95 2.23
N GLU A 66 10.01 15.61 3.23
CA GLU A 66 9.57 14.22 3.44
C GLU A 66 8.55 13.78 2.37
N ILE A 67 7.71 14.70 1.91
CA ILE A 67 6.78 14.45 0.79
C ILE A 67 7.56 14.18 -0.50
N ILE A 68 8.62 14.97 -0.75
CA ILE A 68 9.52 14.78 -1.90
C ILE A 68 10.27 13.45 -1.79
N ASP A 69 10.80 13.12 -0.61
CA ASP A 69 11.48 11.85 -0.36
C ASP A 69 10.55 10.65 -0.57
N ALA A 70 9.31 10.70 -0.06
CA ALA A 70 8.31 9.65 -0.26
C ALA A 70 7.98 9.46 -1.76
N ALA A 71 7.77 10.57 -2.49
CA ALA A 71 7.54 10.56 -3.93
C ALA A 71 8.75 10.04 -4.73
N THR A 72 9.96 10.33 -4.28
CA THR A 72 11.20 9.85 -4.90
C THR A 72 11.34 8.35 -4.71
N LYS A 73 11.12 7.85 -3.50
CA LYS A 73 11.09 6.40 -3.20
C LYS A 73 9.99 5.66 -3.97
N ALA A 74 8.88 6.33 -4.24
CA ALA A 74 7.80 5.82 -5.09
C ALA A 74 8.04 5.99 -6.60
N ASN A 75 9.22 6.49 -7.02
CA ASN A 75 9.57 6.73 -8.44
C ASN A 75 8.58 7.64 -9.19
N VAL A 76 7.90 8.54 -8.48
CA VAL A 76 6.95 9.52 -9.05
C VAL A 76 7.49 10.94 -9.05
N HIS A 77 8.59 11.23 -8.35
CA HIS A 77 9.11 12.60 -8.22
C HIS A 77 9.34 13.28 -9.57
N SER A 78 10.09 12.67 -10.48
CA SER A 78 10.38 13.26 -11.79
C SER A 78 9.11 13.50 -12.62
N PHE A 79 8.10 12.64 -12.48
CA PHE A 79 6.80 12.84 -13.11
C PHE A 79 6.07 14.05 -12.50
N ILE A 80 5.95 14.10 -11.17
CA ILE A 80 5.29 15.20 -10.47
C ILE A 80 5.99 16.53 -10.82
N SER A 81 7.32 16.58 -10.73
CA SER A 81 8.12 17.77 -11.05
C SER A 81 8.02 18.21 -12.52
N SER A 82 7.61 17.34 -13.43
CA SER A 82 7.37 17.70 -14.84
C SER A 82 6.01 18.34 -15.09
N LEU A 83 5.08 18.26 -14.13
CA LEU A 83 3.76 18.90 -14.24
C LEU A 83 3.90 20.42 -14.11
N PRO A 84 3.06 21.23 -14.79
CA PRO A 84 3.12 22.69 -14.75
C PRO A 84 3.07 23.28 -13.32
N SER A 85 2.33 22.63 -12.42
CA SER A 85 2.20 23.05 -11.02
C SER A 85 2.94 22.12 -10.04
N GLY A 86 3.70 21.13 -10.52
CA GLY A 86 4.44 20.22 -9.66
C GLY A 86 3.57 19.52 -8.61
N TYR A 87 3.99 19.63 -7.35
CA TYR A 87 3.25 19.11 -6.19
C TYR A 87 1.95 19.89 -5.88
N GLU A 88 1.80 21.08 -6.44
CA GLU A 88 0.58 21.92 -6.33
C GLU A 88 -0.48 21.55 -7.35
N THR A 89 -0.21 20.58 -8.24
CA THR A 89 -1.24 20.08 -9.14
C THR A 89 -2.40 19.50 -8.34
N VAL A 90 -3.58 20.08 -8.52
CA VAL A 90 -4.84 19.58 -7.96
C VAL A 90 -5.29 18.38 -8.79
N LEU A 91 -5.61 17.29 -8.10
CA LEU A 91 -6.25 16.12 -8.70
C LEU A 91 -7.77 16.31 -8.60
N GLU A 92 -8.50 16.20 -9.70
CA GLU A 92 -9.98 16.15 -9.69
C GLU A 92 -10.47 14.70 -9.57
N ALA A 93 -11.65 14.45 -9.01
CA ALA A 93 -12.19 13.09 -8.92
C ALA A 93 -12.33 12.50 -10.33
N GLY A 94 -11.64 11.38 -10.56
CA GLY A 94 -11.64 10.71 -11.87
C GLY A 94 -10.61 11.24 -12.88
N SER A 95 -9.89 12.33 -12.58
CA SER A 95 -8.78 12.81 -13.42
C SER A 95 -7.55 11.90 -13.24
N ALA A 96 -7.55 10.82 -14.00
CA ALA A 96 -6.38 10.01 -14.22
C ALA A 96 -5.35 10.82 -15.02
N ALA A 97 -4.55 11.68 -14.37
CA ALA A 97 -3.44 12.40 -15.01
C ALA A 97 -2.34 11.45 -15.58
N LEU A 98 -2.48 10.14 -15.38
CA LEU A 98 -1.60 9.09 -15.87
C LEU A 98 -2.41 8.12 -16.72
N SER A 99 -1.90 7.77 -17.90
CA SER A 99 -2.43 6.64 -18.67
C SER A 99 -2.40 5.35 -17.84
N GLY A 100 -3.38 4.46 -18.00
CA GLY A 100 -3.48 3.24 -17.19
C GLY A 100 -2.19 2.39 -17.15
N GLY A 101 -1.43 2.37 -18.26
CA GLY A 101 -0.14 1.69 -18.34
C GLY A 101 0.98 2.38 -17.54
N GLN A 102 1.02 3.72 -17.51
CA GLN A 102 1.97 4.47 -16.67
C GLN A 102 1.63 4.29 -15.19
N LYS A 103 0.35 4.39 -14.81
CA LYS A 103 -0.11 4.11 -13.44
C LYS A 103 0.37 2.74 -12.96
N GLN A 104 0.15 1.70 -13.77
CA GLN A 104 0.48 0.33 -13.38
C GLN A 104 1.98 0.14 -13.13
N ARG A 105 2.84 0.65 -14.02
CA ARG A 105 4.30 0.50 -13.89
C ARG A 105 4.84 1.27 -12.71
N THR A 106 4.41 2.51 -12.55
CA THR A 106 4.82 3.38 -11.46
C THR A 106 4.38 2.83 -10.10
N VAL A 107 3.13 2.35 -9.99
CA VAL A 107 2.64 1.69 -8.77
C VAL A 107 3.43 0.41 -8.50
N GLN A 108 3.72 -0.40 -9.51
CA GLN A 108 4.47 -1.65 -9.31
C GLN A 108 5.90 -1.38 -8.80
N GLN A 109 6.59 -0.39 -9.36
CA GLN A 109 7.92 0.00 -8.90
C GLN A 109 7.89 0.63 -7.51
N ALA A 110 6.90 1.49 -7.22
CA ALA A 110 6.70 2.05 -5.89
C ALA A 110 6.45 0.97 -4.84
N LEU A 111 5.63 -0.03 -5.19
CA LEU A 111 5.35 -1.18 -4.34
C LEU A 111 6.60 -2.02 -4.07
N GLU A 112 7.42 -2.25 -5.09
CA GLU A 112 8.68 -2.98 -4.95
C GLU A 112 9.66 -2.25 -4.01
N THR A 113 9.87 -0.95 -4.23
CA THR A 113 10.69 -0.13 -3.32
C THR A 113 10.11 -0.11 -1.90
N ALA A 114 8.80 0.09 -1.75
CA ALA A 114 8.14 0.14 -0.45
C ALA A 114 8.22 -1.21 0.29
N SER A 115 8.16 -2.32 -0.44
CA SER A 115 8.21 -3.68 0.12
C SER A 115 9.59 -4.07 0.65
N THR A 116 10.65 -3.40 0.18
CA THR A 116 12.01 -3.72 0.58
C THR A 116 12.20 -3.49 2.09
N GLY A 117 12.62 -4.52 2.82
CA GLY A 117 12.82 -4.48 4.26
C GLY A 117 11.53 -4.43 5.10
N ARG A 118 10.35 -4.61 4.49
CA ARG A 118 9.05 -4.60 5.17
C ARG A 118 8.29 -5.92 4.97
N SER A 119 7.60 -6.37 6.02
CA SER A 119 6.64 -7.48 5.91
C SER A 119 5.54 -7.12 4.92
N THR A 120 5.55 -7.78 3.76
CA THR A 120 4.67 -7.43 2.64
C THR A 120 3.76 -8.61 2.32
N VAL A 121 2.45 -8.34 2.26
CA VAL A 121 1.43 -9.30 1.85
C VAL A 121 0.80 -8.80 0.56
N ILE A 122 0.85 -9.62 -0.49
CA ILE A 122 0.32 -9.28 -1.82
C ILE A 122 -0.81 -10.25 -2.15
N ILE A 123 -1.97 -9.71 -2.53
CA ILE A 123 -3.04 -10.50 -3.17
C ILE A 123 -2.82 -10.39 -4.67
N ALA A 124 -2.42 -11.50 -5.29
CA ALA A 124 -2.06 -11.54 -6.69
C ALA A 124 -3.07 -12.35 -7.50
N HIS A 125 -3.48 -11.78 -8.64
CA HIS A 125 -4.27 -12.48 -9.67
C HIS A 125 -3.42 -12.97 -10.85
N ARG A 126 -2.13 -12.59 -10.89
CA ARG A 126 -1.19 -12.95 -11.96
C ARG A 126 0.02 -13.66 -11.36
N LEU A 127 0.44 -14.76 -11.99
CA LEU A 127 1.63 -15.51 -11.56
C LEU A 127 2.91 -14.66 -11.60
N ALA A 128 2.99 -13.71 -12.53
CA ALA A 128 4.11 -12.77 -12.62
C ALA A 128 4.32 -11.95 -11.33
N THR A 129 3.25 -11.63 -10.61
CA THR A 129 3.31 -10.82 -9.38
C THR A 129 3.85 -11.60 -8.18
N VAL A 130 3.69 -12.93 -8.15
CA VAL A 130 4.18 -13.78 -7.05
C VAL A 130 5.56 -14.37 -7.32
N ARG A 131 6.18 -14.05 -8.47
CA ARG A 131 7.47 -14.60 -8.89
C ARG A 131 8.58 -14.38 -7.85
N HIS A 132 8.56 -13.23 -7.19
CA HIS A 132 9.57 -12.83 -6.20
C HIS A 132 9.11 -13.03 -4.75
N ALA A 133 7.96 -13.67 -4.54
CA ALA A 133 7.46 -13.93 -3.20
C ALA A 133 8.33 -14.97 -2.49
N HIS A 134 8.58 -14.80 -1.20
CA HIS A 134 9.27 -15.81 -0.38
C HIS A 134 8.34 -16.99 -0.05
N VAL A 135 7.06 -16.69 0.16
CA VAL A 135 6.03 -17.65 0.55
C VAL A 135 4.78 -17.38 -0.29
N ILE A 136 4.16 -18.46 -0.79
CA ILE A 136 2.92 -18.40 -1.55
C ILE A 136 1.86 -19.15 -0.77
N CYS A 137 0.74 -18.48 -0.47
CA CYS A 137 -0.43 -19.09 0.17
C CYS A 137 -1.56 -19.18 -0.87
N VAL A 138 -2.04 -20.38 -1.15
CA VAL A 138 -3.19 -20.61 -2.04
C VAL A 138 -4.41 -20.89 -1.18
N ILE A 139 -5.48 -20.12 -1.38
CA ILE A 139 -6.73 -20.26 -0.64
C ILE A 139 -7.81 -20.78 -1.59
N ASP A 140 -8.49 -21.86 -1.22
CA ASP A 140 -9.62 -22.45 -1.94
C ASP A 140 -10.71 -22.88 -0.96
N ARG A 141 -11.95 -22.39 -1.17
CA ARG A 141 -13.14 -22.66 -0.34
C ARG A 141 -12.87 -22.54 1.18
N GLY A 142 -12.13 -21.50 1.59
CA GLY A 142 -11.80 -21.23 2.99
C GLY A 142 -10.67 -22.10 3.57
N LYS A 143 -10.16 -23.08 2.81
CA LYS A 143 -8.95 -23.82 3.16
C LYS A 143 -7.73 -23.15 2.52
N TYR A 144 -6.57 -23.34 3.10
CA TYR A 144 -5.33 -22.77 2.58
C TYR A 144 -4.20 -23.79 2.56
N ASN A 145 -3.31 -23.65 1.58
CA ASN A 145 -2.06 -24.39 1.48
C ASN A 145 -0.91 -23.40 1.32
N ILE A 146 0.16 -23.61 2.09
CA ILE A 146 1.34 -22.73 2.10
C ILE A 146 2.49 -23.45 1.40
N PHE A 147 3.12 -22.73 0.48
CA PHE A 147 4.26 -23.18 -0.30
C PHE A 147 5.44 -22.23 -0.07
N LEU A 148 6.61 -22.77 0.17
CA LEU A 148 7.86 -22.01 0.07
C LEU A 148 8.16 -21.81 -1.41
N ALA A 149 8.33 -20.56 -1.84
CA ALA A 149 8.69 -20.30 -3.22
C ALA A 149 10.13 -20.81 -3.43
N LYS A 150 10.31 -21.76 -4.36
CA LYS A 150 11.65 -22.18 -4.76
C LYS A 150 12.27 -21.02 -5.53
N GLN A 151 13.28 -20.37 -4.96
CA GLN A 151 14.14 -19.47 -5.74
C GLN A 151 14.82 -20.32 -6.82
N LYS A 152 14.58 -19.98 -8.09
CA LYS A 152 15.37 -20.49 -9.21
C LYS A 152 16.57 -19.58 -9.41
#